data_AF-A0ABD3R082-F1
#
_entry.id   AF-A0ABD3R082-F1
#
_cell.length_a   1.000
_cell.length_b   1.000
_cell.length_c   1.000
_cell.angle_alpha   90.00
_cell.angle_beta   90.00
_cell.angle_gamma   90.00
#
_symmetry.space_group_name_H-M   'P 1'
#
loop_
_entity.id
_entity.type
_entity.pdbx_description
1 polymer ?
#
loop_
_entity_poly.entity_id
_entity_poly.type
_entity_poly.pdbx_seq_one_letter_code
_entity_poly.pdbx_strand_id
1 'polypeptide(L)'
;MSVPIHLLPLSGVFSLAAALLYTATLARTTSTLDGPAKTTADCAPIAYVAVASMLLYYIFLFYQSATAFMEFSKAQRSYGEKKSDGQEKPNLSKIKYGSDNYNVHVMNRTVANYSEQIVPFLVSLFLCATFASVGKASKYGWMWVFFRSYYPVVFQKPFPSLFLSTMPAYVCVWKMLAEVVLAVARM
;
A
#
# COMPACT_ATOMS: atom_id res chain seq x y z
N MET A 1 10.91 -25.61 19.69
CA MET A 1 10.41 -25.40 18.31
C MET A 1 10.83 -24.00 17.88
N SER A 2 11.79 -23.85 16.95
CA SER A 2 12.13 -22.54 16.40
C SER A 2 11.08 -22.15 15.35
N VAL A 3 10.41 -21.01 15.55
CA VAL A 3 9.52 -20.48 14.52
C VAL A 3 10.37 -20.17 13.28
N PRO A 4 10.01 -20.69 12.10
CA PRO A 4 10.75 -20.36 10.88
C PRO A 4 10.75 -18.85 10.66
N ILE A 5 11.94 -18.24 10.58
CA ILE A 5 12.13 -16.78 10.53
C ILE A 5 11.33 -16.12 9.39
N HIS A 6 11.11 -16.84 8.28
CA HIS A 6 10.32 -16.37 7.15
C HIS A 6 8.81 -16.24 7.42
N LEU A 7 8.28 -16.89 8.47
CA LEU A 7 6.85 -16.80 8.85
C LEU A 7 6.54 -15.58 9.70
N LEU A 8 7.55 -14.97 10.35
CA LEU A 8 7.36 -13.83 11.25
C LEU A 8 6.78 -12.59 10.53
N PRO A 9 7.20 -12.20 9.32
CA PRO A 9 6.58 -11.06 8.65
C PRO A 9 5.21 -11.40 8.05
N LEU A 10 4.95 -12.66 7.71
CA LEU A 10 3.68 -13.09 7.14
C LEU A 10 2.53 -12.99 8.14
N SER A 11 2.77 -13.27 9.42
CA SER A 11 1.76 -13.03 10.46
C SER A 11 1.38 -11.54 10.57
N GLY A 12 2.34 -10.64 10.34
CA GLY A 12 2.11 -9.21 10.21
C GLY A 12 1.20 -8.87 9.02
N VAL A 13 1.48 -9.46 7.85
CA VAL A 13 0.64 -9.29 6.65
C VAL A 13 -0.80 -9.72 6.92
N PHE A 14 -1.02 -10.91 7.48
CA PHE A 14 -2.38 -11.42 7.71
C PHE A 14 -3.14 -10.62 8.77
N SER A 15 -2.48 -10.25 9.87
CA SER A 15 -3.08 -9.43 10.92
C SER A 15 -3.53 -8.07 10.38
N LEU A 16 -2.68 -7.43 9.56
CA LEU A 16 -3.01 -6.13 8.97
C LEU A 16 -4.04 -6.22 7.85
N ALA A 17 -4.07 -7.31 7.09
CA ALA A 17 -5.13 -7.55 6.11
C ALA A 17 -6.49 -7.72 6.79
N ALA A 18 -6.55 -8.45 7.91
CA ALA A 18 -7.74 -8.57 8.72
C ALA A 18 -8.18 -7.20 9.30
N ALA A 19 -7.22 -6.42 9.82
CA ALA A 19 -7.48 -5.06 10.29
C ALA A 19 -8.02 -4.16 9.17
N LEU A 20 -7.46 -4.24 7.96
CA LEU A 20 -7.90 -3.47 6.79
C LEU A 20 -9.35 -3.79 6.42
N LEU A 21 -9.72 -5.07 6.39
CA LEU A 21 -11.09 -5.52 6.12
C LEU A 21 -12.06 -5.07 7.20
N TYR A 22 -11.64 -5.13 8.47
CA TYR A 22 -12.43 -4.63 9.59
C TYR A 22 -12.64 -3.12 9.51
N THR A 23 -11.59 -2.34 9.25
CA THR A 23 -11.65 -0.89 9.01
C THR A 23 -12.61 -0.55 7.87
N ALA A 24 -12.55 -1.30 6.76
CA ALA A 24 -13.47 -1.10 5.63
C ALA A 24 -14.94 -1.41 5.99
N THR A 25 -15.16 -2.37 6.87
CA THR A 25 -16.50 -2.72 7.36
C THR A 25 -17.07 -1.64 8.27
N LEU A 26 -16.26 -1.17 9.23
CA LEU A 26 -16.65 -0.06 10.13
C LEU A 26 -16.89 1.25 9.38
N ALA A 27 -16.14 1.52 8.31
CA ALA A 27 -16.35 2.74 7.53
C ALA A 27 -17.77 2.85 6.95
N ARG A 28 -18.46 1.71 6.71
CA ARG A 28 -19.85 1.70 6.22
C ARG A 28 -20.87 2.21 7.22
N THR A 29 -20.53 2.26 8.51
CA THR A 29 -21.41 2.74 9.57
C THR A 29 -21.14 4.20 9.94
N THR A 30 -20.32 4.91 9.16
CA THR A 30 -19.95 6.30 9.43
C THR A 30 -20.87 7.31 8.74
N SER A 31 -20.72 8.59 9.12
CA SER A 31 -21.50 9.72 8.60
C SER A 31 -21.63 9.71 7.07
N THR A 32 -22.85 9.94 6.57
CA THR A 32 -23.17 10.11 5.15
C THR A 32 -23.08 11.57 4.70
N LEU A 33 -22.34 12.41 5.45
CA LEU A 33 -22.22 13.83 5.13
C LEU A 33 -21.68 14.02 3.71
N ASP A 34 -22.48 14.66 2.87
CA ASP A 34 -22.09 15.06 1.52
C ASP A 34 -21.89 16.58 1.46
N GLY A 35 -20.84 17.04 2.14
CA GLY A 35 -20.45 18.44 2.24
C GLY A 35 -19.14 18.60 3.01
N PRO A 36 -18.61 19.84 3.12
CA PRO A 36 -17.37 20.09 3.83
C PRO A 36 -17.47 19.71 5.31
N ALA A 37 -16.40 19.16 5.87
CA ALA A 37 -16.33 18.85 7.30
C ALA A 37 -16.44 20.14 8.14
N LYS A 38 -17.33 20.15 9.13
CA LYS A 38 -17.53 21.29 10.04
C LYS A 38 -17.11 20.98 11.47
N THR A 39 -17.19 19.71 11.84
CA THR A 39 -16.88 19.20 13.17
C THR A 39 -15.88 18.05 13.08
N THR A 40 -15.29 17.67 14.21
CA THR A 40 -14.39 16.52 14.28
C THR A 40 -15.11 15.20 13.96
N ALA A 41 -16.41 15.09 14.26
CA ALA A 41 -17.21 13.90 13.95
C ALA A 41 -17.36 13.69 12.43
N ASP A 42 -17.40 14.78 11.66
CA ASP A 42 -17.49 14.73 10.19
C ASP A 42 -16.23 14.14 9.56
N CYS A 43 -15.10 14.15 10.26
CA CYS A 43 -13.85 13.57 9.78
C CYS A 43 -13.78 12.04 9.92
N ALA A 44 -14.76 11.39 10.56
CA ALA A 44 -14.73 9.94 10.76
C ALA A 44 -14.55 9.16 9.44
N PRO A 45 -15.30 9.41 8.35
CA PRO A 45 -15.16 8.65 7.10
C PRO A 45 -13.77 8.72 6.48
N ILE A 46 -13.11 9.89 6.54
CA ILE A 46 -11.75 10.06 6.01
C ILE A 46 -10.68 9.51 6.95
N ALA A 47 -10.92 9.48 8.26
CA ALA A 47 -10.03 8.85 9.22
C ALA A 47 -9.92 7.35 8.95
N TYR A 48 -11.03 6.66 8.65
CA TYR A 48 -11.00 5.25 8.25
C TYR A 48 -10.21 5.02 6.96
N VAL A 49 -10.36 5.90 5.96
CA VAL A 49 -9.57 5.82 4.72
C VAL A 49 -8.07 6.02 4.99
N ALA A 50 -7.71 7.01 5.81
CA ALA A 50 -6.32 7.27 6.18
C ALA A 50 -5.71 6.06 6.91
N VAL A 51 -6.42 5.51 7.90
CA VAL A 51 -6.00 4.28 8.61
C VAL A 51 -5.87 3.10 7.64
N ALA A 52 -6.84 2.89 6.75
CA ALA A 52 -6.78 1.85 5.74
C ALA A 52 -5.55 1.99 4.82
N SER A 53 -5.22 3.22 4.41
CA SER A 53 -4.04 3.50 3.59
C SER A 53 -2.73 3.20 4.34
N MET A 54 -2.69 3.45 5.65
CA MET A 54 -1.53 3.11 6.50
C MET A 54 -1.42 1.60 6.71
N LEU A 55 -2.54 0.91 7.00
CA LEU A 55 -2.55 -0.55 7.12
C LEU A 55 -2.03 -1.21 5.85
N LEU A 56 -2.48 -0.75 4.68
CA LEU A 56 -1.98 -1.24 3.40
C LEU A 56 -0.48 -0.96 3.19
N TYR A 57 0.01 0.20 3.63
CA TYR A 57 1.44 0.49 3.58
C TYR A 57 2.26 -0.50 4.42
N TYR A 58 1.81 -0.77 5.65
CA TYR A 58 2.46 -1.75 6.52
C TYR A 58 2.37 -3.17 5.96
N ILE A 59 1.26 -3.56 5.32
CA ILE A 59 1.17 -4.83 4.58
C ILE A 59 2.32 -4.93 3.56
N PHE A 60 2.57 -3.87 2.79
CA PHE A 60 3.67 -3.86 1.82
C PHE A 60 5.06 -3.92 2.47
N LEU A 61 5.29 -3.24 3.59
CA LEU A 61 6.55 -3.30 4.34
C LEU A 61 6.82 -4.72 4.89
N PHE A 62 5.81 -5.36 5.47
CA PHE A 62 5.93 -6.73 5.96
C PHE A 62 6.11 -7.71 4.80
N TYR A 63 5.42 -7.52 3.69
CA TYR A 63 5.55 -8.39 2.52
C TYR A 63 6.90 -8.23 1.80
N GLN A 64 7.46 -7.02 1.77
CA GLN A 64 8.83 -6.75 1.32
C GLN A 64 9.85 -7.51 2.18
N SER A 65 9.69 -7.48 3.51
CA SER A 65 10.54 -8.21 4.44
C SER A 65 10.39 -9.73 4.30
N ALA A 66 9.15 -10.24 4.18
CA ALA A 66 8.85 -11.65 3.94
C ALA A 66 9.56 -12.14 2.67
N THR A 67 9.45 -11.38 1.58
CA THR A 67 10.05 -11.72 0.28
C THR A 67 11.56 -11.84 0.39
N ALA A 68 12.24 -10.87 1.05
CA ALA A 68 13.68 -10.94 1.26
C ALA A 68 14.10 -12.19 2.06
N PHE A 69 13.38 -12.56 3.13
CA PHE A 69 13.68 -13.76 3.91
C PHE A 69 13.37 -15.07 3.17
N MET A 70 12.30 -15.11 2.37
CA MET A 70 11.96 -16.26 1.54
C MET A 70 13.04 -16.50 0.48
N GLU A 71 13.46 -15.46 -0.22
CA GLU A 71 14.53 -15.54 -1.22
C GLU A 71 15.88 -15.90 -0.59
N PHE A 72 16.20 -15.37 0.60
CA PHE A 72 17.38 -15.79 1.35
C PHE A 72 17.33 -17.26 1.78
N SER A 73 16.17 -17.74 2.26
CA SER A 73 15.99 -19.15 2.62
C SER A 73 16.15 -20.07 1.41
N LYS A 74 15.64 -19.68 0.23
CA LYS A 74 15.84 -20.42 -1.04
C LYS A 74 17.31 -20.47 -1.44
N ALA A 75 18.02 -19.35 -1.34
CA ALA A 75 19.44 -19.28 -1.64
C ALA A 75 20.27 -20.15 -0.69
N GLN A 76 19.98 -20.14 0.61
CA GLN A 76 20.65 -21.00 1.60
C GLN A 76 20.44 -22.50 1.33
N ARG A 77 19.22 -22.91 0.98
CA ARG A 77 18.93 -24.31 0.61
C ARG A 77 19.72 -24.73 -0.63
N SER A 78 19.69 -23.90 -1.67
CA SER A 78 20.41 -24.16 -2.93
C SER A 78 21.92 -24.26 -2.73
N TYR A 79 22.50 -23.44 -1.84
CA TYR A 79 23.92 -23.51 -1.47
C TYR A 79 24.26 -24.79 -0.70
N GLY A 80 23.39 -25.24 0.21
CA GLY A 80 23.59 -26.48 0.95
C GLY A 80 23.55 -27.73 0.07
N GLU A 81 22.72 -27.72 -0.98
CA GLU A 81 22.60 -28.80 -1.98
C GLU A 81 23.76 -28.79 -2.98
N LYS A 82 24.22 -27.61 -3.40
CA LYS A 82 25.32 -27.42 -4.34
C LYS A 82 26.61 -27.10 -3.58
N LYS A 83 27.21 -28.10 -2.94
CA LYS A 83 28.58 -28.01 -2.41
C LYS A 83 29.59 -27.98 -3.58
N SER A 84 29.54 -26.95 -4.43
CA SER A 84 30.56 -26.71 -5.45
C SER A 84 31.60 -25.74 -4.91
N ASP A 85 32.87 -26.10 -5.06
CA ASP A 85 34.00 -25.24 -4.77
C ASP A 85 33.85 -23.90 -5.51
N GLY A 86 33.95 -22.79 -4.80
CA GLY A 86 33.91 -21.43 -5.36
C GLY A 86 32.57 -20.68 -5.34
N GLN A 87 31.46 -21.27 -4.85
CA GLN A 87 30.23 -20.49 -4.64
C GLN A 87 30.29 -19.64 -3.37
N GLU A 88 29.99 -18.34 -3.50
CA GLU A 88 29.91 -17.41 -2.37
C GLU A 88 28.72 -17.78 -1.47
N LYS A 89 28.94 -17.80 -0.15
CA LYS A 89 27.89 -18.06 0.84
C LYS A 89 26.79 -16.99 0.71
N PRO A 90 25.50 -17.38 0.63
CA PRO A 90 24.40 -16.42 0.56
C PRO A 90 24.42 -15.42 1.71
N ASN A 91 24.34 -14.13 1.38
CA ASN A 91 24.28 -13.02 2.33
C ASN A 91 22.94 -12.29 2.19
N LEU A 92 22.23 -12.10 3.31
CA LEU A 92 20.94 -11.41 3.34
C LEU A 92 21.04 -9.98 2.80
N SER A 93 22.13 -9.26 3.11
CA SER A 93 22.35 -7.90 2.62
C SER A 93 22.42 -7.88 1.09
N LYS A 94 23.16 -8.82 0.49
CA LYS A 94 23.30 -8.96 -0.96
C LYS A 94 21.95 -9.27 -1.64
N ILE A 95 21.12 -10.10 -1.01
CA ILE A 95 19.78 -10.43 -1.55
C ILE A 95 18.80 -9.26 -1.38
N LYS A 96 18.84 -8.56 -0.24
CA LYS A 96 17.90 -7.49 0.08
C LYS A 96 18.19 -6.20 -0.69
N TYR A 97 19.46 -5.87 -0.87
CA TYR A 97 19.91 -4.60 -1.43
C TYR A 97 20.61 -4.74 -2.79
N GLY A 98 20.91 -5.96 -3.23
CA GLY A 98 21.42 -6.22 -4.58
C GLY A 98 20.33 -6.11 -5.64
N SER A 99 20.77 -5.97 -6.90
CA SER A 99 19.91 -5.79 -8.08
C SER A 99 19.33 -7.10 -8.64
N ASP A 100 19.85 -8.25 -8.22
CA ASP A 100 19.72 -9.49 -9.00
C ASP A 100 18.47 -10.29 -8.70
N ASN A 101 17.71 -9.93 -7.65
CA ASN A 101 16.49 -10.64 -7.27
C ASN A 101 15.24 -9.88 -7.71
N TYR A 102 14.59 -10.35 -8.78
CA TYR A 102 13.39 -9.73 -9.34
C TYR A 102 12.23 -9.61 -8.34
N ASN A 103 12.00 -10.63 -7.49
CA ASN A 103 10.92 -10.61 -6.49
C ASN A 103 11.16 -9.51 -5.43
N VAL A 104 12.39 -9.40 -4.95
CA VAL A 104 12.79 -8.32 -4.03
C VAL A 104 12.68 -6.96 -4.71
N HIS A 105 13.09 -6.86 -5.98
CA HIS A 105 12.98 -5.63 -6.76
C HIS A 105 11.52 -5.16 -6.89
N VAL A 106 10.59 -6.06 -7.24
CA VAL A 106 9.14 -5.77 -7.30
C VAL A 106 8.64 -5.20 -5.99
N MET A 107 9.01 -5.81 -4.86
CA MET A 107 8.54 -5.35 -3.54
C MET A 107 9.19 -4.03 -3.12
N ASN A 108 10.47 -3.82 -3.43
CA ASN A 108 11.15 -2.54 -3.21
C ASN A 108 10.46 -1.42 -4.01
N ARG A 109 10.10 -1.66 -5.27
CA ARG A 109 9.36 -0.70 -6.09
C ARG A 109 7.92 -0.50 -5.62
N THR A 110 7.27 -1.53 -5.11
CA THR A 110 5.94 -1.44 -4.52
C THR A 110 5.94 -0.49 -3.32
N VAL A 111 6.85 -0.69 -2.37
CA VAL A 111 6.98 0.18 -1.18
C VAL A 111 7.35 1.59 -1.59
N ALA A 112 8.40 1.76 -2.41
CA ALA A 112 8.87 3.09 -2.84
C ALA A 112 7.78 3.89 -3.56
N ASN A 113 7.10 3.27 -4.53
CA ASN A 113 6.01 3.95 -5.24
C ASN A 113 4.83 4.25 -4.33
N TYR A 114 4.53 3.39 -3.35
CA TYR A 114 3.49 3.68 -2.36
C TYR A 114 3.85 4.89 -1.50
N SER A 115 5.08 4.95 -0.98
CA SER A 115 5.59 6.08 -0.18
C SER A 115 5.58 7.41 -0.96
N GLU A 116 5.91 7.39 -2.25
CA GLU A 116 5.84 8.57 -3.13
C GLU A 116 4.41 9.10 -3.27
N GLN A 117 3.41 8.21 -3.33
CA GLN A 117 2.03 8.57 -3.65
C GLN A 117 1.12 8.75 -2.43
N ILE A 118 1.48 8.17 -1.27
CA ILE A 118 0.65 8.29 -0.06
C ILE A 118 0.58 9.75 0.41
N VAL A 119 1.65 10.53 0.21
CA VAL A 119 1.70 11.96 0.58
C VAL A 119 0.70 12.79 -0.23
N PRO A 120 0.77 12.85 -1.58
CA PRO A 120 -0.21 13.61 -2.35
C PRO A 120 -1.63 13.07 -2.18
N PHE A 121 -1.79 11.76 -1.95
CA PHE A 121 -3.09 11.16 -1.63
C PHE A 121 -3.69 11.72 -0.34
N LEU A 122 -2.96 11.66 0.78
CA LEU A 122 -3.45 12.12 2.08
C LEU A 122 -3.75 13.61 2.06
N VAL A 123 -2.86 14.42 1.46
CA VAL A 123 -3.10 15.86 1.29
C VAL A 123 -4.40 16.10 0.52
N SER A 124 -4.60 15.42 -0.60
CA SER A 124 -5.81 15.58 -1.42
C SER A 124 -7.07 15.11 -0.69
N LEU A 125 -6.98 14.02 0.08
CA LEU A 125 -8.08 13.47 0.87
C LEU A 125 -8.58 14.48 1.91
N PHE A 126 -7.66 15.03 2.71
CA PHE A 126 -8.02 16.00 3.75
C PHE A 126 -8.48 17.33 3.16
N LEU A 127 -7.81 17.85 2.12
CA LEU A 127 -8.27 19.07 1.44
C LEU A 127 -9.69 18.91 0.86
N CYS A 128 -9.96 17.80 0.17
CA CYS A 128 -11.28 17.53 -0.41
C CYS A 128 -12.36 17.46 0.67
N ALA A 129 -12.06 16.83 1.81
CA ALA A 129 -13.00 16.77 2.92
C ALA A 129 -13.24 18.13 3.60
N THR A 130 -12.19 18.94 3.75
CA THR A 130 -12.27 20.26 4.39
C THR A 130 -12.97 21.30 3.52
N PHE A 131 -12.72 21.31 2.21
CA PHE A 131 -13.20 22.37 1.33
C PHE A 131 -14.39 21.97 0.46
N ALA A 132 -14.54 20.69 0.10
CA ALA A 132 -15.51 20.26 -0.91
C ALA A 132 -16.57 19.29 -0.37
N SER A 133 -16.21 18.04 -0.09
CA SER A 133 -17.13 17.03 0.44
C SER A 133 -16.40 15.87 1.10
N VAL A 134 -16.79 15.57 2.35
CA VAL A 134 -16.38 14.36 3.08
C VAL A 134 -16.81 13.10 2.32
N GLY A 135 -18.03 13.04 1.81
CA GLY A 135 -18.55 11.91 1.05
C GLY A 135 -17.74 11.62 -0.22
N LYS A 136 -17.41 12.65 -1.00
CA LYS A 136 -16.56 12.51 -2.19
C LYS A 136 -15.14 12.10 -1.82
N ALA A 137 -14.54 12.74 -0.81
CA ALA A 137 -13.21 12.39 -0.31
C ALA A 137 -13.15 10.92 0.14
N SER A 138 -14.13 10.44 0.90
CA SER A 138 -14.21 9.05 1.35
C SER A 138 -14.34 8.07 0.17
N LYS A 139 -15.22 8.36 -0.79
CA LYS A 139 -15.43 7.52 -1.98
C LYS A 139 -14.16 7.37 -2.81
N TYR A 140 -13.54 8.49 -3.21
CA TYR A 140 -12.30 8.47 -3.98
C TYR A 140 -11.13 7.90 -3.16
N GLY A 141 -11.15 8.12 -1.85
CA GLY A 141 -10.26 7.53 -0.87
C GLY A 141 -10.23 6.00 -0.90
N TRP A 142 -11.40 5.37 -0.75
CA TRP A 142 -11.52 3.91 -0.81
C TRP A 142 -11.20 3.34 -2.18
N MET A 143 -11.59 4.02 -3.26
CA MET A 143 -11.20 3.64 -4.63
C MET A 143 -9.67 3.64 -4.78
N TRP A 144 -9.00 4.67 -4.27
CA TRP A 144 -7.53 4.74 -4.29
C TRP A 144 -6.92 3.57 -3.52
N VAL A 145 -7.37 3.30 -2.30
CA VAL A 145 -6.87 2.16 -1.48
C VAL A 145 -7.06 0.84 -2.25
N PHE A 146 -8.23 0.61 -2.85
CA PHE A 146 -8.49 -0.57 -3.66
C PHE A 146 -7.50 -0.71 -4.82
N PHE A 147 -7.33 0.35 -5.64
CA PHE A 147 -6.44 0.31 -6.79
C PHE A 147 -4.97 0.08 -6.39
N ARG A 148 -4.54 0.62 -5.25
CA ARG A 148 -3.17 0.40 -4.75
C ARG A 148 -2.97 -0.99 -4.17
N SER A 149 -4.01 -1.63 -3.63
CA SER A 149 -3.90 -2.92 -2.93
C SER A 149 -3.31 -4.04 -3.77
N TYR A 150 -3.57 -4.04 -5.09
CA TYR A 150 -3.08 -5.05 -6.02
C TYR A 150 -1.91 -4.59 -6.90
N TYR A 151 -1.33 -3.41 -6.63
CA TYR A 151 -0.13 -2.92 -7.33
C TYR A 151 1.00 -3.97 -7.47
N PRO A 152 1.44 -4.69 -6.40
CA PRO A 152 2.52 -5.65 -6.54
C PRO A 152 2.19 -6.78 -7.53
N VAL A 153 0.92 -7.19 -7.59
CA VAL A 153 0.47 -8.26 -8.51
C VAL A 153 0.56 -7.81 -9.96
N VAL A 154 0.14 -6.58 -10.26
CA VAL A 154 0.20 -6.07 -11.65
C VAL A 154 1.62 -5.67 -12.05
N PHE A 155 2.49 -5.32 -11.10
CA PHE A 155 3.90 -5.01 -11.37
C PHE A 155 4.69 -6.23 -11.85
N GLN A 156 4.32 -7.44 -11.39
CA GLN A 156 4.94 -8.69 -11.83
C GLN A 156 4.54 -9.10 -13.26
N LYS A 157 3.52 -8.45 -13.83
CA LYS A 157 3.03 -8.74 -15.19
C LYS A 157 3.77 -7.87 -16.22
N PRO A 158 3.81 -8.30 -17.50
CA PRO A 158 4.39 -7.50 -18.57
C PRO A 158 3.73 -6.12 -18.70
N PHE A 159 4.53 -5.12 -19.05
CA PHE A 159 4.03 -3.79 -19.41
C PHE A 159 2.95 -3.90 -20.50
N PRO A 160 1.81 -3.16 -20.42
CA PRO A 160 1.52 -2.04 -19.52
C PRO A 160 0.63 -2.38 -18.30
N SER A 161 0.66 -3.61 -17.80
CA SER A 161 -0.21 -4.08 -16.69
C SER A 161 -0.24 -3.15 -15.46
N LEU A 162 0.89 -2.50 -15.14
CA LEU A 162 1.01 -1.61 -13.98
C LEU A 162 0.00 -0.46 -14.02
N PHE A 163 -0.42 -0.02 -15.22
CA PHE A 163 -1.41 1.06 -15.40
C PHE A 163 -2.81 0.70 -14.90
N LEU A 164 -3.12 -0.60 -14.76
CA LEU A 164 -4.39 -1.06 -14.18
C LEU A 164 -4.52 -0.68 -12.70
N SER A 165 -3.41 -0.42 -12.01
CA SER A 165 -3.39 0.07 -10.63
C SER A 165 -3.12 1.57 -10.58
N THR A 166 -2.10 2.05 -11.29
CA THR A 166 -1.61 3.43 -11.12
C THR A 166 -2.53 4.48 -11.73
N MET A 167 -3.03 4.28 -12.96
CA MET A 167 -3.83 5.30 -13.64
C MET A 167 -5.15 5.59 -12.91
N PRO A 168 -5.95 4.58 -12.51
CA PRO A 168 -7.16 4.84 -11.74
C PRO A 168 -6.88 5.47 -10.38
N ALA A 169 -5.78 5.09 -9.71
CA ALA A 169 -5.38 5.72 -8.46
C ALA A 169 -5.03 7.22 -8.65
N TYR A 170 -4.30 7.57 -9.71
CA TYR A 170 -3.99 8.97 -10.01
C TYR A 170 -5.26 9.77 -10.30
N VAL A 171 -6.21 9.18 -11.04
CA VAL A 171 -7.51 9.82 -11.29
C VAL A 171 -8.24 10.13 -9.98
N CYS A 172 -8.17 9.26 -8.98
CA CYS A 172 -8.80 9.53 -7.67
C CYS A 172 -8.19 10.78 -7.00
N VAL A 173 -6.87 10.92 -7.02
CA VAL A 173 -6.16 12.09 -6.47
C VAL A 173 -6.55 13.36 -7.22
N TRP A 174 -6.47 13.34 -8.55
CA TRP A 174 -6.83 14.48 -9.39
C TRP A 174 -8.30 14.88 -9.26
N LYS A 175 -9.21 13.92 -9.11
CA LYS A 175 -10.64 14.20 -8.85
C LYS A 175 -10.82 14.91 -7.51
N MET A 176 -10.16 14.47 -6.44
CA MET A 176 -10.21 15.15 -5.15
C MET A 176 -9.68 16.60 -5.24
N LEU A 177 -8.55 16.81 -5.92
CA LEU A 177 -8.00 18.16 -6.12
C LEU A 177 -8.91 19.05 -6.97
N ALA A 178 -9.52 18.50 -8.02
CA ALA A 178 -10.47 19.25 -8.85
C ALA A 178 -11.70 19.70 -8.06
N GLU A 179 -12.23 18.85 -7.17
CA GLU A 179 -13.34 19.21 -6.28
C GLU A 179 -12.96 20.36 -5.34
N VAL A 180 -11.72 20.37 -4.81
CA VAL A 180 -11.20 21.48 -3.99
C VAL A 180 -11.15 22.77 -4.79
N VAL A 181 -10.57 22.75 -5.99
CA VAL A 181 -10.46 23.94 -6.85
C VAL A 181 -11.84 24.51 -7.17
N LEU A 182 -12.79 23.65 -7.53
CA LEU A 182 -14.16 24.07 -7.85
C LEU A 182 -14.91 24.62 -6.63
N ALA A 183 -14.68 24.06 -5.44
CA ALA A 183 -15.31 24.53 -4.22
C ALA A 183 -14.77 25.92 -3.81
N VAL A 184 -13.44 26.08 -3.81
CA VAL A 184 -12.79 27.36 -3.45
C VAL A 184 -13.09 28.45 -4.46
N ALA A 185 -13.16 28.14 -5.77
CA ALA A 185 -13.48 29.15 -6.80
C ALA A 185 -14.93 29.66 -6.76
N ARG A 186 -15.81 29.01 -5.98
CA ARG A 186 -17.22 29.38 -5.80
C ARG A 186 -17.49 30.09 -4.46
N MET A 187 -16.47 30.20 -3.61
CA MET A 187 -16.51 30.99 -2.37
C MET A 187 -16.32 32.47 -2.67
#